data_AF-A0A257Y3E2-F1
#
_entry.id   AF-A0A257Y3E2-F1
#
_cell.length_a   1.000
_cell.length_b   1.000
_cell.length_c   1.000
_cell.angle_alpha   90.00
_cell.angle_beta   90.00
_cell.angle_gamma   90.00
#
_symmetry.space_group_name_H-M   'P 1'
#
loop_
_entity.id
_entity.type
_entity.pdbx_description
1 polymer ?
#
loop_
_entity_poly.entity_id
_entity_poly.type
_entity_poly.pdbx_seq_one_letter_code
_entity_poly.pdbx_strand_id
1 'polypeptide(L)'
;MSHNSTTHTNSHELTRLARFQFKSFDNEAVVFDTASGDTHLLAPFTLALFELIQSRPGMMAHEIEPALSSRLDLSGSEHLTSLTQESLASLRKLGLLETP
;
A
#
# COMPACT_ATOMS: atom_id res chain seq x y z
N MET A 1 -6.01 -27.11 -37.26
CA MET A 1 -4.80 -27.46 -36.50
C MET A 1 -4.77 -26.60 -35.24
N SER A 2 -4.59 -27.27 -34.11
CA SER A 2 -4.70 -26.79 -32.72
C SER A 2 -3.81 -25.57 -32.42
N HIS A 3 -4.39 -24.54 -31.79
CA HIS A 3 -4.17 -24.08 -30.41
C HIS A 3 -2.71 -23.78 -30.03
N ASN A 4 -2.47 -22.54 -29.57
CA ASN A 4 -1.92 -22.21 -28.24
C ASN A 4 -0.96 -21.01 -28.29
N SER A 5 -1.49 -19.79 -28.20
CA SER A 5 -0.73 -18.66 -27.66
C SER A 5 -1.11 -18.55 -26.19
N THR A 6 -0.37 -19.28 -25.34
CA THR A 6 -0.46 -19.18 -23.90
C THR A 6 -0.18 -17.74 -23.49
N THR A 7 -1.22 -17.02 -23.06
CA THR A 7 -1.08 -15.85 -22.21
C THR A 7 -0.37 -16.32 -20.95
N HIS A 8 0.95 -16.10 -20.88
CA HIS A 8 1.72 -16.22 -19.65
C HIS A 8 1.35 -15.01 -18.77
N THR A 9 0.10 -14.98 -18.30
CA THR A 9 -0.35 -13.98 -17.36
C THR A 9 0.28 -14.32 -16.03
N ASN A 10 1.45 -13.74 -15.76
CA ASN A 10 1.92 -13.29 -14.44
C ASN A 10 1.34 -14.02 -13.22
N SER A 11 1.51 -15.34 -13.14
CA SER A 11 1.09 -16.11 -11.97
C SER A 11 1.85 -15.66 -10.72
N HIS A 12 3.07 -15.14 -10.88
CA HIS A 12 3.91 -14.66 -9.77
C HIS A 12 3.40 -13.34 -9.14
N GLU A 13 2.89 -12.39 -9.93
CA GLU A 13 2.33 -11.13 -9.39
C GLU A 13 0.95 -11.36 -8.74
N LEU A 14 0.13 -12.25 -9.31
CA LEU A 14 -1.17 -12.61 -8.74
C LEU A 14 -1.02 -13.37 -7.40
N THR A 15 0.04 -14.16 -7.24
CA THR A 15 0.28 -14.92 -6.00
C THR A 15 0.81 -14.04 -4.86
N ARG A 16 1.54 -12.95 -5.16
CA ARG A 16 2.07 -12.05 -4.12
C ARG A 16 0.98 -11.18 -3.49
N LEU A 17 -0.05 -10.81 -4.24
CA LEU A 17 -1.24 -10.11 -3.71
C LEU A 17 -2.21 -11.06 -2.99
N ALA A 18 -2.18 -12.37 -3.29
CA ALA A 18 -3.05 -13.36 -2.65
C ALA A 18 -2.72 -13.62 -1.16
N ARG A 19 -1.55 -13.17 -0.67
CA ARG A 19 -1.12 -13.39 0.72
C ARG A 19 -1.64 -12.37 1.72
N PHE A 20 -2.11 -11.21 1.26
CA PHE A 20 -2.61 -10.16 2.14
C PHE A 20 -4.09 -9.93 1.89
N GLN A 21 -4.89 -10.16 2.93
CA GLN A 21 -6.30 -9.82 2.90
C GLN A 21 -6.49 -8.43 3.52
N PHE A 22 -6.94 -7.49 2.70
CA PHE A 22 -7.25 -6.14 3.14
C PHE A 22 -8.74 -6.04 3.47
N LYS A 23 -9.03 -5.46 4.63
CA LYS A 23 -10.38 -5.13 5.04
C LYS A 23 -10.42 -3.69 5.52
N SER A 24 -10.96 -2.82 4.68
CA SER A 24 -11.20 -1.42 5.00
C SER A 24 -12.40 -1.28 5.93
N PHE A 25 -12.25 -0.41 6.91
CA PHE A 25 -13.26 0.15 7.78
C PHE A 25 -13.32 1.65 7.50
N ASP A 26 -14.32 2.35 8.07
CA ASP A 26 -14.65 3.74 7.76
C ASP A 26 -13.42 4.67 7.62
N ASN A 27 -12.47 4.56 8.56
CA ASN A 27 -11.25 5.36 8.54
C ASN A 27 -9.96 4.53 8.72
N GLU A 28 -10.03 3.20 8.83
CA GLU A 28 -8.88 2.34 9.14
C GLU A 28 -8.90 1.13 8.23
N ALA A 29 -7.79 0.41 8.11
CA ALA A 29 -7.81 -0.88 7.42
C ALA A 29 -7.12 -1.94 8.26
N VAL A 30 -7.59 -3.16 8.17
CA VAL A 30 -6.91 -4.32 8.74
C VAL A 30 -6.32 -5.12 7.60
N VAL A 31 -5.03 -5.42 7.72
CA VAL A 31 -4.29 -6.30 6.82
C VAL A 31 -4.05 -7.60 7.54
N PHE A 32 -4.62 -8.66 7.02
CA PHE A 32 -4.33 -10.00 7.49
C PHE A 32 -3.28 -10.63 6.56
N ASP A 33 -2.12 -10.92 7.10
CA ASP A 33 -1.07 -11.67 6.42
C ASP A 33 -1.38 -13.17 6.56
N THR A 34 -1.81 -13.81 5.48
CA THR A 34 -2.12 -15.24 5.47
C THR A 34 -0.86 -16.11 5.51
N ALA A 35 0.33 -15.55 5.26
CA ALA A 35 1.58 -16.29 5.29
C ALA A 35 2.12 -16.45 6.72
N SER A 36 2.05 -15.40 7.53
CA SER A 36 2.41 -15.44 8.96
C SER A 36 1.24 -15.78 9.88
N GLY A 37 0.01 -15.44 9.47
CA GLY A 37 -1.18 -15.44 10.31
C GLY A 37 -1.36 -14.18 11.15
N ASP A 38 -0.53 -13.15 10.95
CA ASP A 38 -0.61 -11.89 11.70
C ASP A 38 -1.70 -10.95 11.18
N THR A 39 -2.27 -10.20 12.11
CA THR A 39 -3.25 -9.14 11.82
C THR A 39 -2.62 -7.80 12.13
N HIS A 40 -2.50 -6.95 11.11
CA HIS A 40 -1.90 -5.64 11.21
C HIS A 40 -2.96 -4.56 10.98
N LEU A 41 -3.12 -3.68 11.97
CA LEU A 41 -3.95 -2.49 11.83
C LEU A 41 -3.17 -1.43 11.05
N LEU A 42 -3.73 -0.99 9.92
CA LEU A 42 -3.33 0.19 9.20
C LEU A 42 -4.11 1.38 9.75
N ALA A 43 -3.36 2.28 10.38
CA ALA A 43 -3.87 3.60 10.76
C ALA A 43 -4.42 4.35 9.54
N PRO A 44 -5.34 5.31 9.73
CA PRO A 44 -5.95 6.09 8.65
C PRO A 44 -4.93 6.71 7.71
N PHE A 45 -3.83 7.21 8.28
CA PHE A 45 -2.73 7.82 7.56
C PHE A 45 -2.01 6.83 6.64
N THR A 46 -1.66 5.65 7.16
CA THR A 46 -0.96 4.60 6.40
C THR A 46 -1.84 4.02 5.30
N LEU A 47 -3.15 3.87 5.56
CA LEU A 47 -4.12 3.46 4.54
C LEU A 47 -4.20 4.49 3.41
N ALA A 48 -4.38 5.78 3.74
CA ALA A 48 -4.45 6.84 2.73
C ALA A 48 -3.19 6.91 1.87
N LEU A 49 -2.01 6.68 2.47
CA LEU A 49 -0.74 6.57 1.76
C LEU A 49 -0.71 5.36 0.82
N PHE A 50 -1.10 4.20 1.30
CA PHE A 50 -1.15 2.99 0.48
C PHE A 50 -2.10 3.14 -0.70
N GLU A 51 -3.31 3.67 -0.48
CA GLU A 51 -4.27 3.97 -1.54
C GLU A 51 -3.73 4.99 -2.54
N LEU A 52 -3.02 6.02 -2.08
CA LEU A 52 -2.42 7.04 -2.94
C LEU A 52 -1.37 6.42 -3.88
N ILE A 53 -0.48 5.59 -3.35
CA ILE A 53 0.55 4.90 -4.13
C ILE A 53 -0.08 3.93 -5.13
N GLN A 54 -1.12 3.20 -4.72
CA GLN A 54 -1.85 2.30 -5.63
C GLN A 54 -2.61 3.06 -6.72
N SER A 55 -3.17 4.23 -6.40
CA SER A 55 -3.89 5.07 -7.36
C SER A 55 -2.95 5.72 -8.38
N ARG A 56 -1.69 5.96 -8.01
CA ARG A 56 -0.69 6.64 -8.85
C ARG A 56 0.63 5.86 -8.90
N PRO A 57 0.68 4.74 -9.64
CA PRO A 57 1.94 4.04 -9.87
C PRO A 57 2.94 4.97 -10.57
N GLY A 58 4.11 5.18 -9.95
CA GLY A 58 5.14 6.09 -10.47
C GLY A 58 5.14 7.50 -9.86
N MET A 59 4.28 7.77 -8.86
CA MET A 59 4.33 9.00 -8.08
C MET A 59 5.71 9.17 -7.41
N MET A 60 6.27 10.38 -7.51
CA MET A 60 7.56 10.68 -6.90
C MET A 60 7.43 10.91 -5.40
N ALA A 61 8.46 10.58 -4.62
CA ALA A 61 8.43 10.73 -3.16
C ALA A 61 8.06 12.15 -2.68
N HIS A 62 8.48 13.18 -3.42
CA HIS A 62 8.17 14.59 -3.12
C HIS A 62 6.70 14.99 -3.42
N GLU A 63 5.95 14.17 -4.15
CA GLU A 63 4.53 14.41 -4.43
C GLU A 63 3.61 13.70 -3.42
N ILE A 64 4.15 12.75 -2.66
CA ILE A 64 3.40 11.97 -1.68
C ILE A 64 2.92 12.87 -0.55
N GLU A 65 3.82 13.62 0.08
CA GLU A 65 3.50 14.49 1.21
C GLU A 65 2.40 15.52 0.91
N PRO A 66 2.49 16.35 -0.17
CA PRO A 66 1.45 17.34 -0.46
C PRO A 66 0.10 16.69 -0.85
N ALA A 67 0.14 15.53 -1.51
CA ALA A 67 -1.09 14.80 -1.83
C ALA A 67 -1.73 14.20 -0.57
N LEU A 68 -0.94 13.71 0.37
CA LEU A 68 -1.43 13.19 1.65
C LEU A 68 -1.99 14.29 2.53
N SER A 69 -1.28 15.42 2.64
CA SER A 69 -1.75 16.56 3.42
C SER A 69 -3.07 17.10 2.90
N SER A 70 -3.24 17.14 1.58
CA SER A 70 -4.51 17.55 0.96
C SER A 70 -5.63 16.54 1.16
N ARG A 71 -5.33 15.24 1.25
CA ARG A 71 -6.33 14.17 1.43
C ARG A 71 -6.79 14.04 2.87
N LEU A 72 -5.91 14.33 3.82
CA LEU A 72 -6.16 14.21 5.27
C LEU A 72 -6.41 15.56 5.96
N ASP A 73 -6.46 16.67 5.20
CA ASP A 73 -6.58 18.03 5.72
C ASP A 73 -5.47 18.41 6.75
N LEU A 74 -4.27 17.84 6.59
CA LEU A 74 -3.12 18.00 7.50
C LEU A 74 -2.15 19.12 7.10
N SER A 75 -2.63 20.12 6.35
CA SER A 75 -1.80 21.17 5.76
C SER A 75 -0.94 21.88 6.81
N GLY A 76 0.40 21.78 6.69
CA GLY A 76 1.35 22.42 7.61
C GLY A 76 1.74 21.63 8.86
N SER A 77 1.45 20.32 8.93
CA SER A 77 1.88 19.49 10.06
C SER A 77 3.40 19.29 10.06
N GLU A 78 4.12 19.75 11.11
CA GLU A 78 5.57 19.57 11.26
C GLU A 78 6.01 18.10 11.31
N HIS A 79 5.08 17.19 11.66
CA HIS A 79 5.34 15.75 11.73
C HIS A 79 4.98 14.97 10.46
N LEU A 80 4.46 15.63 9.42
CA LEU A 80 3.96 14.95 8.22
C LEU A 80 5.02 14.10 7.54
N THR A 81 6.24 14.63 7.42
CA THR A 81 7.38 13.90 6.83
C THR A 81 7.72 12.66 7.64
N SER A 82 7.82 12.80 8.97
CA SER A 82 8.12 11.68 9.87
C SER A 82 7.04 10.60 9.80
N LEU A 83 5.76 10.99 9.82
CA LEU A 83 4.62 10.08 9.69
C LEU A 83 4.63 9.36 8.34
N THR A 84 4.91 10.09 7.25
CA THR A 84 5.01 9.50 5.90
C THR A 84 6.12 8.46 5.83
N GLN A 85 7.30 8.76 6.37
CA GLN A 85 8.42 7.82 6.39
C GLN A 85 8.13 6.61 7.29
N GLU A 86 7.51 6.80 8.45
CA GLU A 86 7.14 5.71 9.36
C GLU A 86 6.07 4.80 8.75
N SER A 87 5.07 5.36 8.07
CA SER A 87 4.05 4.62 7.34
C SER A 87 4.64 3.86 6.14
N LEU A 88 5.54 4.47 5.36
CA LEU A 88 6.28 3.78 4.30
C LEU A 88 7.11 2.62 4.86
N ALA A 89 7.82 2.85 5.96
CA ALA A 89 8.62 1.82 6.63
C ALA A 89 7.73 0.68 7.15
N SER A 90 6.55 0.99 7.70
CA SER A 90 5.57 0.01 8.14
C SER A 90 5.05 -0.82 6.98
N LEU A 91 4.60 -0.19 5.88
CA LEU A 91 4.12 -0.88 4.68
C LEU A 91 5.21 -1.80 4.07
N ARG A 92 6.48 -1.36 4.08
CA ARG A 92 7.62 -2.19 3.66
C ARG A 92 7.87 -3.36 4.61
N LYS A 93 7.80 -3.14 5.93
CA LYS A 93 7.95 -4.19 6.94
C LYS A 93 6.85 -5.25 6.83
N LEU A 94 5.64 -4.82 6.47
CA LEU A 94 4.51 -5.71 6.17
C LEU A 94 4.65 -6.42 4.81
N GLY A 95 5.62 -6.05 3.97
CA GLY A 95 5.78 -6.62 2.62
C GLY A 95 4.69 -6.19 1.63
N LEU A 96 3.98 -5.10 1.93
CA LEU A 96 2.92 -4.52 1.08
C LEU A 96 3.47 -3.58 0.01
N LEU A 97 4.63 -2.98 0.26
CA LEU A 97 5.37 -2.21 -0.72
C LEU A 97 6.66 -2.94 -1.08
N GLU A 98 6.98 -2.96 -2.37
CA GLU A 98 8.28 -3.41 -2.83
C GLU A 98 9.36 -2.44 -2.31
N THR A 99 10.40 -2.99 -1.70
CA THR A 99 11.62 -2.23 -1.44
C THR A 99 12.30 -1.95 -2.78
N PRO A 100 12.64 -0.68 -3.09
CA PRO A 100 13.40 -0.36 -4.29
C PRO A 100 14.74 -1.10 -4.34
#